data_AF-A0A382WU70-F1
#
_entry.id   AF-A0A382WU70-F1
#
_cell.length_a   1.000
_cell.length_b   1.000
_cell.length_c   1.000
_cell.angle_alpha   90.00
_cell.angle_beta   90.00
_cell.angle_gamma   90.00
#
_symmetry.space_group_name_H-M   'P 1'
#
loop_
_entity.id
_entity.type
_entity.pdbx_description
1 polymer ?
#
loop_
_entity_poly.entity_id
_entity_poly.type
_entity_poly.pdbx_seq_one_letter_code
_entity_poly.pdbx_strand_id
1 'polypeptide(L)'
;MNKELIEKTYFVLFSLIPISIIFGSTISLINILLISFVYLTHFISTKNFGFTKKPTFLILVLIYFYLIFNSFMSIDFQLGIFRNFGFIRFILLFLAINYFFHNFNRFDKVFKIW
;
A
#
# COMPACT_ATOMS: atom_id res chain seq x y z
N MET A 1 -5.59 19.01 -1.99
CA MET A 1 -6.13 18.56 -0.68
C MET A 1 -5.42 19.31 0.43
N ASN A 2 -6.13 19.67 1.49
CA ASN A 2 -5.51 20.26 2.69
C ASN A 2 -4.52 19.25 3.30
N LYS A 3 -3.27 19.67 3.55
CA LYS A 3 -2.19 18.84 4.10
C LYS A 3 -2.58 18.25 5.47
N GLU A 4 -3.29 19.01 6.29
CA GLU A 4 -3.74 18.56 7.61
C GLU A 4 -4.82 17.47 7.50
N LEU A 5 -5.72 17.59 6.51
CA LEU A 5 -6.74 16.57 6.26
C LEU A 5 -6.09 15.26 5.81
N ILE A 6 -5.13 15.33 4.88
CA ILE A 6 -4.35 14.16 4.43
C ILE A 6 -3.68 13.47 5.62
N GLU A 7 -3.03 14.25 6.48
CA GLU A 7 -2.34 13.72 7.66
C GLU A 7 -3.29 12.96 8.58
N LYS A 8 -4.44 13.56 8.91
CA LYS A 8 -5.48 12.95 9.75
C LYS A 8 -6.03 11.67 9.12
N THR A 9 -6.29 11.67 7.81
CA THR A 9 -6.80 10.50 7.09
C THR A 9 -5.80 9.33 7.16
N TYR A 10 -4.53 9.56 6.83
CA TYR A 10 -3.51 8.51 6.92
C TYR A 10 -3.30 8.02 8.34
N PHE A 11 -3.28 8.93 9.32
CA PHE A 11 -3.13 8.57 10.72
C PHE A 11 -4.22 7.57 11.15
N VAL A 12 -5.48 7.84 10.82
CA VAL A 12 -6.60 6.92 11.14
C VAL A 12 -6.44 5.59 10.41
N LEU A 13 -6.23 5.60 9.09
CA LEU A 13 -6.17 4.38 8.29
C LEU A 13 -5.00 3.46 8.69
N PHE A 14 -3.81 4.03 8.93
CA PHE A 14 -2.66 3.25 9.40
C PHE A 14 -2.85 2.72 10.82
N SER A 15 -3.49 3.48 11.71
CA SER A 15 -3.77 3.03 13.08
C SER A 15 -4.76 1.86 13.10
N LEU A 16 -5.64 1.76 12.10
CA LEU A 16 -6.61 0.66 11.98
C LEU A 16 -6.00 -0.65 11.44
N ILE A 17 -4.76 -0.67 10.94
CA ILE A 17 -4.17 -1.87 10.34
C ILE A 17 -4.19 -3.09 11.28
N PRO A 18 -3.68 -3.02 12.53
CA PRO A 18 -3.64 -4.20 13.41
C PRO A 18 -5.03 -4.74 13.71
N ILE A 19 -5.95 -3.84 14.08
CA ILE A 19 -7.34 -4.18 14.37
C ILE A 19 -7.98 -4.82 13.13
N SER A 20 -7.80 -4.23 11.94
CA SER A 20 -8.36 -4.77 10.70
C SER A 20 -7.89 -6.19 10.37
N ILE A 21 -6.67 -6.57 10.78
CA ILE A 21 -6.13 -7.92 10.62
C ILE A 21 -6.83 -8.90 11.58
N ILE A 22 -7.03 -8.50 12.85
CA ILE A 22 -7.72 -9.32 13.86
C ILE A 22 -9.17 -9.60 13.45
N PHE A 23 -9.85 -8.59 12.91
CA PHE A 23 -11.24 -8.71 12.47
C PHE A 23 -11.42 -9.59 11.23
N GLY A 24 -10.37 -9.85 10.46
CA GLY A 24 -10.37 -10.83 9.36
C GLY A 24 -9.81 -10.31 8.04
N SER A 25 -9.57 -11.24 7.11
CA SER A 25 -8.87 -10.98 5.84
C SER A 25 -9.59 -9.96 4.94
N THR A 26 -10.93 -9.99 4.89
CA THR A 26 -11.71 -9.03 4.08
C THR A 26 -11.60 -7.61 4.63
N ILE A 27 -11.66 -7.44 5.96
CA ILE A 27 -11.60 -6.12 6.60
C ILE A 27 -10.19 -5.53 6.46
N SER A 28 -9.16 -6.36 6.65
CA SER A 28 -7.77 -5.98 6.36
C SER A 28 -7.57 -5.58 4.90
N LEU A 29 -8.14 -6.34 3.96
CA LEU A 29 -8.08 -6.02 2.53
C LEU A 29 -8.72 -4.67 2.22
N ILE A 30 -9.92 -4.39 2.76
CA ILE A 30 -10.59 -3.10 2.58
C ILE A 30 -9.72 -1.96 3.13
N ASN A 31 -9.13 -2.11 4.31
CA ASN A 31 -8.29 -1.09 4.91
C ASN A 31 -7.05 -0.78 4.04
N ILE A 32 -6.36 -1.81 3.54
CA ILE A 32 -5.20 -1.64 2.64
C ILE A 32 -5.62 -1.00 1.31
N LEU A 33 -6.78 -1.35 0.76
CA LEU A 33 -7.31 -0.74 -0.46
C LEU A 33 -7.64 0.75 -0.25
N LEU A 34 -8.22 1.13 0.89
CA LEU A 34 -8.49 2.53 1.24
C LEU A 34 -7.19 3.34 1.33
N ILE A 35 -6.17 2.81 2.01
CA ILE A 35 -4.83 3.45 2.09
C ILE A 35 -4.27 3.64 0.68
N SER A 36 -4.34 2.59 -0.15
CA SER A 36 -3.83 2.61 -1.52
C SER A 36 -4.56 3.65 -2.38
N PHE A 37 -5.87 3.78 -2.23
CA PHE A 37 -6.69 4.75 -2.95
C PHE A 37 -6.37 6.20 -2.54
N VAL A 38 -6.26 6.47 -1.23
CA VAL A 38 -5.84 7.78 -0.72
C VAL A 38 -4.44 8.15 -1.23
N TYR A 39 -3.53 7.17 -1.30
CA TYR A 39 -2.21 7.39 -1.86
C TYR A 39 -2.23 7.71 -3.35
N LEU A 40 -2.97 6.94 -4.16
CA LEU A 40 -3.09 7.17 -5.59
C LEU A 40 -3.67 8.56 -5.91
N THR A 41 -4.74 8.97 -5.24
CA THR A 41 -5.35 10.29 -5.43
C THR A 41 -4.38 11.43 -5.09
N HIS A 42 -3.61 11.28 -4.01
CA HIS A 42 -2.57 12.23 -3.64
C HIS A 42 -1.40 12.26 -4.64
N PHE A 43 -0.94 11.08 -5.07
CA PHE A 43 0.16 10.92 -6.02
C PHE A 43 -0.16 11.57 -7.38
N ILE A 44 -1.37 11.33 -7.91
CA ILE A 44 -1.84 11.95 -9.16
C ILE A 44 -1.89 13.48 -9.03
N SER A 45 -2.33 13.98 -7.87
CA SER A 45 -2.44 15.42 -7.61
C SER A 45 -1.08 16.12 -7.53
N THR A 46 -0.05 15.45 -7.02
CA THR A 46 1.28 16.04 -6.80
C THR A 46 2.24 15.85 -7.98
N LYS A 47 1.96 14.92 -8.89
CA LYS A 47 2.80 14.59 -10.06
C LYS A 47 4.28 14.32 -9.72
N ASN A 48 4.56 13.87 -8.50
CA ASN A 48 5.94 13.62 -8.06
C ASN A 48 6.35 12.17 -8.33
N PHE A 49 6.98 11.95 -9.48
CA PHE A 49 7.45 10.63 -9.91
C PHE A 49 8.86 10.26 -9.42
N GLY A 50 9.48 11.03 -8.51
CA GLY A 50 10.87 10.83 -8.10
C GLY A 50 11.18 9.44 -7.52
N PHE A 51 10.21 8.76 -6.92
CA PHE A 51 10.40 7.42 -6.34
C PHE A 51 10.49 6.30 -7.39
N THR A 52 9.99 6.51 -8.61
CA THR A 52 9.96 5.44 -9.63
C THR A 52 11.36 5.03 -10.08
N LYS A 53 12.34 5.91 -9.88
CA LYS A 53 13.77 5.68 -10.17
C LYS A 53 14.52 5.05 -8.99
N LYS A 54 13.89 4.87 -7.82
CA LYS A 54 14.56 4.29 -6.65
C LYS A 54 14.73 2.78 -6.85
N PRO A 55 15.92 2.23 -6.56
CA PRO A 55 16.18 0.80 -6.76
C PRO A 55 15.21 -0.08 -5.97
N THR A 56 14.81 0.34 -4.77
CA THR A 56 13.82 -0.36 -3.95
C THR A 56 12.48 -0.52 -4.66
N PHE A 57 11.98 0.53 -5.31
CA PHE A 57 10.73 0.45 -6.07
C PHE A 57 10.88 -0.45 -7.29
N LEU A 58 12.00 -0.36 -8.01
CA LEU A 58 12.28 -1.22 -9.16
C LEU A 58 12.33 -2.71 -8.78
N ILE A 59 12.95 -3.05 -7.65
CA ILE A 59 12.99 -4.41 -7.12
C ILE A 59 11.58 -4.90 -6.78
N LEU A 60 10.75 -4.08 -6.13
CA LEU A 60 9.35 -4.44 -5.82
C LEU A 60 8.54 -4.71 -7.10
N VAL A 61 8.72 -3.88 -8.13
CA VAL A 61 8.07 -4.08 -9.44
C VAL A 61 8.58 -5.35 -10.12
N LEU A 62 9.88 -5.63 -10.05
CA LEU A 62 10.45 -6.87 -10.60
C LEU A 62 9.87 -8.11 -9.90
N ILE A 63 9.78 -8.09 -8.56
CA ILE A 63 9.14 -9.16 -7.78
C ILE A 63 7.68 -9.32 -8.19
N TYR A 64 6.96 -8.22 -8.39
CA TYR A 64 5.57 -8.27 -8.83
C TYR A 64 5.39 -8.93 -10.20
N PHE A 65 6.21 -8.57 -11.19
CA PHE A 65 6.20 -9.25 -12.48
C PHE A 65 6.58 -10.73 -12.39
N TYR A 66 7.56 -11.06 -11.55
CA TYR A 66 7.90 -12.45 -11.28
C TYR A 66 6.71 -13.25 -10.69
N LEU A 67 5.95 -12.65 -9.76
CA LEU A 67 4.75 -13.29 -9.21
C LEU A 67 3.67 -13.51 -10.27
N ILE A 68 3.45 -12.54 -11.16
CA ILE A 68 2.52 -12.71 -12.29
C ILE A 68 3.00 -13.85 -13.19
N PHE A 69 4.30 -13.90 -13.51
CA PHE A 69 4.85 -14.98 -14.32
C PHE A 69 4.64 -16.35 -13.67
N ASN A 70 4.84 -16.43 -12.35
CA ASN A 70 4.62 -17.66 -11.60
C ASN A 70 3.17 -18.16 -11.65
N SER A 71 2.18 -17.28 -11.89
CA SER A 71 0.79 -17.70 -12.06
C SER A 71 0.59 -18.61 -13.27
N PHE A 72 1.33 -18.40 -14.37
CA PHE A 72 1.22 -19.23 -15.58
C PHE A 72 1.70 -20.67 -15.37
N MET A 73 2.61 -20.90 -14.42
CA MET A 73 3.15 -22.22 -14.09
C MET A 73 2.44 -22.85 -12.88
N SER A 74 1.42 -22.19 -12.33
CA SER A 74 0.72 -22.66 -11.14
C SER A 74 -0.33 -23.74 -11.47
N ILE A 75 -0.56 -24.65 -10.52
CA ILE A 75 -1.56 -25.73 -10.64
C ILE A 75 -2.97 -25.16 -10.89
N ASP A 76 -3.29 -24.04 -10.23
CA ASP A 76 -4.53 -23.29 -10.45
C ASP A 76 -4.20 -21.88 -10.95
N PHE A 77 -4.20 -21.75 -12.28
CA PHE A 77 -3.92 -20.50 -12.96
C PHE A 77 -4.84 -19.36 -12.52
N GLN A 78 -6.15 -19.62 -12.39
CA GLN A 78 -7.13 -18.57 -12.10
C GLN A 78 -6.94 -18.02 -10.68
N LEU A 79 -6.86 -18.89 -9.68
CA LEU A 79 -6.59 -18.45 -8.31
C LEU A 79 -5.20 -17.81 -8.19
N GLY A 80 -4.21 -18.37 -8.89
CA GLY A 80 -2.86 -17.84 -8.97
C GLY A 80 -2.81 -16.42 -9.51
N ILE A 81 -3.49 -16.14 -10.63
CA ILE A 81 -3.47 -14.81 -11.27
C ILE A 81 -4.24 -13.79 -10.44
N PHE A 82 -5.42 -14.12 -9.89
CA PHE A 82 -6.18 -13.18 -9.05
C PHE A 82 -5.41 -12.77 -7.79
N ARG A 83 -4.76 -13.75 -7.13
CA ARG A 83 -3.95 -13.48 -5.93
C ARG A 83 -2.73 -12.63 -6.26
N ASN A 84 -1.97 -13.00 -7.29
CA ASN A 84 -0.72 -12.35 -7.62
C ASN A 84 -0.95 -10.96 -8.23
N PHE A 85 -2.01 -10.76 -9.02
CA PHE A 85 -2.39 -9.43 -9.50
C PHE A 85 -2.72 -8.50 -8.34
N GLY A 86 -3.43 -9.03 -7.31
CA GLY A 86 -3.73 -8.32 -6.08
C GLY A 86 -2.52 -7.88 -5.26
N PHE A 87 -1.31 -8.39 -5.55
CA PHE A 87 -0.07 -8.01 -4.86
C PHE A 87 0.31 -6.54 -5.08
N ILE A 88 -0.18 -5.90 -6.15
CA ILE A 88 0.05 -4.47 -6.42
C ILE A 88 -0.31 -3.57 -5.23
N ARG A 89 -1.31 -3.97 -4.42
CA ARG A 89 -1.73 -3.24 -3.21
C ARG A 89 -0.61 -3.12 -2.18
N PHE A 90 0.30 -4.09 -2.11
CA PHE A 90 1.42 -4.06 -1.18
C PHE A 90 2.53 -3.12 -1.66
N ILE A 91 2.72 -2.97 -2.97
CA ILE A 91 3.59 -1.93 -3.53
C ILE A 91 3.01 -0.55 -3.22
N LEU A 92 1.71 -0.36 -3.44
CA LEU A 92 1.02 0.90 -3.11
C LEU A 92 1.08 1.21 -1.61
N LEU A 93 0.88 0.20 -0.75
CA LEU A 93 1.01 0.33 0.69
C LEU A 93 2.43 0.74 1.10
N PHE A 94 3.46 0.10 0.53
CA PHE A 94 4.87 0.46 0.77
C PHE A 94 5.12 1.93 0.43
N LEU A 95 4.64 2.38 -0.73
CA LEU A 95 4.77 3.77 -1.16
C LEU A 95 4.00 4.74 -0.24
N ALA A 96 2.79 4.37 0.18
CA ALA A 96 1.98 5.16 1.09
C ALA A 96 2.65 5.32 2.46
N ILE A 97 3.21 4.23 3.01
CA ILE A 97 3.95 4.26 4.28
C ILE A 97 5.17 5.16 4.14
N ASN A 98 5.99 4.98 3.09
CA ASN A 98 7.17 5.80 2.87
C ASN A 98 6.82 7.28 2.75
N TYR A 99 5.79 7.60 1.97
CA TYR A 99 5.31 8.97 1.81
C TYR A 99 4.86 9.56 3.14
N PHE A 100 4.07 8.82 3.93
CA PHE A 100 3.56 9.32 5.18
C PHE A 100 4.69 9.50 6.22
N PHE A 101 5.59 8.52 6.33
CA PHE A 101 6.74 8.54 7.21
C PHE A 101 7.63 9.77 7.01
N HIS A 102 7.94 10.11 5.75
CA HIS A 102 8.86 11.21 5.45
C HIS A 102 8.21 12.60 5.50
N ASN A 103 6.88 12.69 5.36
CA ASN A 103 6.19 13.98 5.21
C ASN A 103 5.37 14.41 6.44
N PHE A 104 5.16 13.52 7.41
CA PHE A 104 4.36 13.80 8.61
C PHE A 104 5.00 13.26 9.89
N ASN A 105 5.12 14.14 10.89
CA ASN A 105 5.74 13.82 12.18
C ASN A 105 4.85 12.95 13.10
N ARG A 106 3.65 12.56 12.67
CA ARG A 106 2.70 11.79 13.49
C ARG A 106 2.86 10.27 13.39
N PHE A 107 3.78 9.76 12.59
CA PHE A 107 3.90 8.31 12.42
C PHE A 107 4.26 7.59 13.73
N ASP A 108 5.05 8.20 14.61
CA ASP A 108 5.38 7.65 15.93
C ASP A 108 4.12 7.38 16.79
N LYS A 109 3.06 8.17 16.58
CA LYS A 109 1.78 7.99 17.29
C LYS A 109 1.00 6.80 16.77
N VAL A 110 1.16 6.44 15.49
CA VAL A 110 0.54 5.24 14.90
C VAL A 110 1.08 4.00 15.62
N PHE A 111 2.40 3.93 15.81
CA PHE A 111 3.04 2.81 16.54
C PHE A 111 2.66 2.70 18.01
N LYS A 112 2.18 3.78 18.64
CA LYS A 112 1.66 3.70 20.02
C LYS A 112 0.28 3.05 20.10
N ILE A 113 -0.44 2.99 18.98
CA ILE A 113 -1.76 2.37 18.87
C ILE A 113 -1.63 0.89 18.47
N TRP A 114 -0.59 0.57 17.71
CA TRP A 114 -0.24 -0.80 17.33
C TRP A 114 0.21 -1.61 18.53
#